data_AF-A0A1B8H7N0-F1
#
_entry.id   AF-A0A1B8H7N0-F1
#
_cell.length_a   1.000
_cell.length_b   1.000
_cell.length_c   1.000
_cell.angle_alpha   90.00
_cell.angle_beta   90.00
_cell.angle_gamma   90.00
#
_symmetry.space_group_name_H-M   'P 1'
#
loop_
_entity.id
_entity.type
_entity.pdbx_description
1 polymer ?
#
loop_
_entity_poly.entity_id
_entity_poly.type
_entity_poly.pdbx_seq_one_letter_code
_entity_poly.pdbx_strand_id
1 'polypeptide(L)'
;MNDNIALKMQQTYNIEYWGGSYYGVNDSGHVTVCPNPDMPQAKIDLAELVSKVQKEREHIRLPALFCFPQILQHRLRSINAAFKRARESYGYKGDYFLVYPIKVNQQRRVIETLVSAGEPLGLEAGSKAELMAVLAHAGMTRSVIVCNGYKDREYIRLALMGEKLGHKMYLVIEKMSEIAVVLQEAKSLGVVPRLGVRARLASQGSGKWQASGGEKSKFGLAATQVLQLIEMLRQADSLDSLQLLHFHLGSQMANIRDIATGVRESARFYVELHKLGVNIQCFDVGGGLGVDYEGTRSQSDCSVNYGLNEYANNVIWAIGDACEEHGLPHPTVITESGRALTAHHTVLVSNVIGVERNEFPPAPPPEEDAPRPVASLWETWEEMQTKGNARSLREWLHDSQLDLHDIHTQYAQGMLSLTERAWAEGLYLNICRRIQQDLDPSNRAHRPIIDELQERMADKFYVNFSLFQSLPDAWGIDQLFPVLPIEGLDKPLDRRAVLLDITCDSDGIIDHYVDGDGVATTMPMPSYDPENPPLLGFFMIGAYQEILGNMHNLFGDTAALDVYVGETGQIRYLESEAGDTVADMLQYVKLDPKILLERFRDQVKVSDLDETEQQAFTEEFESGLYGYTYLEDE
;
A
#
# COMPACT_ATOMS: atom_id res chain seq x y z
N MET A 1 15.15 -15.13 -28.04
CA MET A 1 13.67 -15.24 -27.95
C MET A 1 13.20 -14.83 -26.56
N ASN A 2 13.87 -15.27 -25.49
CA ASN A 2 13.58 -14.90 -24.10
C ASN A 2 13.65 -13.38 -23.81
N ASP A 3 14.65 -12.66 -24.33
CA ASP A 3 14.80 -11.20 -24.10
C ASP A 3 13.57 -10.38 -24.52
N ASN A 4 12.82 -10.84 -25.54
CA ASN A 4 11.64 -10.14 -26.05
C ASN A 4 10.37 -10.44 -25.22
N ILE A 5 10.37 -11.54 -24.45
CA ILE A 5 9.26 -11.94 -23.58
C ILE A 5 9.39 -11.23 -22.23
N ALA A 6 10.56 -11.28 -21.60
CA ALA A 6 10.82 -10.57 -20.34
C ALA A 6 10.58 -9.05 -20.46
N LEU A 7 11.01 -8.44 -21.57
CA LEU A 7 10.78 -7.01 -21.83
C LEU A 7 9.29 -6.67 -22.02
N LYS A 8 8.54 -7.55 -22.68
CA LYS A 8 7.08 -7.40 -22.82
C LYS A 8 6.36 -7.57 -21.47
N MET A 9 6.89 -8.39 -20.57
CA MET A 9 6.31 -8.62 -19.24
C MET A 9 6.61 -7.51 -18.26
N GLN A 10 7.81 -6.92 -18.32
CA GLN A 10 8.12 -5.67 -17.61
C GLN A 10 7.18 -4.54 -18.03
N GLN A 11 6.77 -4.51 -19.30
CA GLN A 11 5.75 -3.59 -19.81
C GLN A 11 4.35 -3.93 -19.32
N THR A 12 3.94 -5.21 -19.30
CA THR A 12 2.62 -5.60 -18.79
C THR A 12 2.45 -5.31 -17.31
N TYR A 13 3.46 -5.57 -16.48
CA TYR A 13 3.37 -5.24 -15.06
C TYR A 13 3.83 -3.81 -14.73
N ASN A 14 4.26 -3.01 -15.70
CA ASN A 14 4.84 -1.67 -15.49
C ASN A 14 5.97 -1.58 -14.45
N ILE A 15 6.75 -2.65 -14.26
CA ILE A 15 7.77 -2.73 -13.19
C ILE A 15 8.79 -1.58 -13.32
N GLU A 16 9.16 -1.19 -14.54
CA GLU A 16 10.08 -0.06 -14.75
C GLU A 16 9.51 1.29 -14.29
N TYR A 17 8.18 1.45 -14.27
CA TYR A 17 7.53 2.71 -13.93
C TYR A 17 7.33 2.84 -12.42
N TRP A 18 6.65 1.89 -11.77
CA TRP A 18 6.42 1.93 -10.33
C TRP A 18 7.61 1.40 -9.51
N GLY A 19 8.48 0.58 -10.10
CA GLY A 19 9.61 -0.04 -9.38
C GLY A 19 10.72 0.94 -8.98
N GLY A 20 10.74 2.15 -9.53
CA GLY A 20 11.62 3.23 -9.08
C GLY A 20 13.12 2.94 -9.16
N SER A 21 13.53 2.06 -10.09
CA SER A 21 14.87 1.46 -10.20
C SER A 21 15.28 0.53 -9.05
N TYR A 22 14.39 0.30 -8.07
CA TYR A 22 14.60 -0.65 -6.98
C TYR A 22 14.20 -2.06 -7.38
N TYR A 23 13.14 -2.19 -8.16
CA TYR A 23 12.61 -3.47 -8.61
C TYR A 23 12.77 -3.62 -10.11
N GLY A 24 13.01 -4.85 -10.56
CA GLY A 24 13.16 -5.19 -11.98
C GLY A 24 13.10 -6.71 -12.17
N VAL A 25 13.32 -7.18 -13.39
CA VAL A 25 13.35 -8.62 -13.70
C VAL A 25 14.69 -8.97 -14.35
N ASN A 26 15.31 -10.08 -13.92
CA ASN A 26 16.55 -10.58 -14.53
C ASN A 26 16.27 -11.45 -15.76
N ASP A 27 17.34 -11.87 -16.45
CA ASP A 27 17.24 -12.70 -17.66
C ASP A 27 16.68 -14.10 -17.40
N SER A 28 16.64 -14.54 -16.14
CA SER A 28 16.04 -15.80 -15.68
C SER A 28 14.53 -15.67 -15.40
N GLY A 29 13.95 -14.48 -15.56
CA GLY A 29 12.52 -14.25 -15.28
C GLY A 29 12.20 -14.13 -13.78
N HIS A 30 13.19 -13.85 -12.94
CA HIS A 30 12.96 -13.62 -11.51
C HIS A 30 12.98 -12.13 -11.19
N VAL A 31 12.18 -11.74 -10.19
CA VAL A 31 12.19 -10.38 -9.67
C VAL A 31 13.50 -10.12 -8.94
N THR A 32 14.12 -8.98 -9.26
CA THR A 32 15.33 -8.50 -8.62
C THR A 32 15.06 -7.28 -7.78
N VAL A 33 15.83 -7.14 -6.69
CA VAL A 33 15.83 -5.96 -5.84
C VAL A 33 17.21 -5.31 -5.87
N CYS A 34 17.26 -4.00 -6.13
CA CYS A 34 18.42 -3.13 -6.03
C CYS A 34 18.15 -2.10 -4.92
N PRO A 35 18.47 -2.39 -3.65
CA PRO A 35 18.10 -1.51 -2.54
C PRO A 35 18.75 -0.11 -2.62
N ASN A 36 19.87 0.01 -3.34
CA ASN A 36 20.53 1.29 -3.60
C ASN A 36 20.88 1.43 -5.10
N PRO A 37 20.05 2.15 -5.89
CA PRO A 37 20.27 2.38 -7.32
C PRO A 37 21.58 3.10 -7.68
N ASP A 38 22.25 3.77 -6.73
CA ASP A 38 23.60 4.32 -6.95
C ASP A 38 24.65 3.22 -7.22
N MET A 39 24.34 1.98 -6.82
CA MET A 39 25.16 0.79 -7.04
C MET A 39 24.35 -0.25 -7.82
N PRO A 40 24.16 -0.05 -9.14
CA PRO A 40 23.28 -0.90 -9.96
C PRO A 40 23.73 -2.37 -10.04
N GLN A 41 24.99 -2.66 -9.71
CA GLN A 41 25.54 -4.01 -9.59
C GLN A 41 25.13 -4.74 -8.30
N ALA A 42 24.71 -4.02 -7.26
CA ALA A 42 24.27 -4.57 -5.98
C ALA A 42 22.79 -4.99 -6.08
N LYS A 43 22.51 -5.89 -7.03
CA LYS A 43 21.19 -6.50 -7.26
C LYS A 43 21.15 -7.89 -6.67
N ILE A 44 20.01 -8.26 -6.13
CA ILE A 44 19.74 -9.60 -5.61
C ILE A 44 18.48 -10.16 -6.24
N ASP A 45 18.42 -11.48 -6.35
CA ASP A 45 17.25 -12.22 -6.79
C ASP A 45 16.32 -12.46 -5.57
N LEU A 46 15.08 -12.02 -5.67
CA LEU A 46 14.12 -12.10 -4.57
C LEU A 46 13.69 -13.55 -4.29
N ALA A 47 13.51 -14.37 -5.33
CA ALA A 47 13.13 -15.76 -5.18
C ALA A 47 14.27 -16.57 -4.51
N GLU A 48 15.52 -16.33 -4.93
CA GLU A 48 16.68 -16.95 -4.28
C GLU A 48 16.83 -16.50 -2.83
N LEU A 49 16.56 -15.22 -2.53
CA LEU A 49 16.58 -14.70 -1.16
C LEU A 49 15.55 -15.41 -0.29
N VAL A 50 14.31 -15.54 -0.75
CA VAL A 50 13.24 -16.22 -0.01
C VAL A 50 13.62 -17.68 0.26
N SER A 51 14.07 -18.39 -0.78
CA SER A 51 14.53 -19.78 -0.64
C SER A 51 15.70 -19.91 0.34
N LYS A 52 16.64 -18.97 0.34
CA LYS A 52 17.76 -18.94 1.26
C LYS A 52 17.30 -18.72 2.71
N VAL A 53 16.40 -17.77 2.93
CA VAL A 53 15.86 -17.48 4.28
C VAL A 53 15.11 -18.69 4.83
N GLN A 54 14.21 -19.30 4.04
CA GLN A 54 13.47 -20.49 4.47
C GLN A 54 14.40 -21.67 4.84
N LYS A 55 15.53 -21.85 4.13
CA LYS A 55 16.53 -22.89 4.43
C LYS A 55 17.40 -22.57 5.65
N GLU A 56 17.78 -21.32 5.85
CA GLU A 56 18.67 -20.91 6.95
C GLU A 56 17.90 -20.62 8.26
N ARG A 57 16.59 -20.37 8.16
CA ARG A 57 15.70 -19.96 9.25
C ARG A 57 14.35 -20.67 9.11
N GLU A 58 14.31 -21.96 9.47
CA GLU A 58 13.08 -22.77 9.39
C GLU A 58 11.90 -22.20 10.18
N HIS A 59 12.16 -21.37 11.21
CA HIS A 59 11.12 -20.71 12.00
C HIS A 59 10.49 -19.50 11.30
N ILE A 60 11.12 -18.94 10.26
CA ILE A 60 10.57 -17.82 9.48
C ILE A 60 9.77 -18.40 8.33
N ARG A 61 8.45 -18.36 8.48
CA ARG A 61 7.50 -18.92 7.52
C ARG A 61 6.85 -17.81 6.69
N LEU A 62 6.30 -18.20 5.54
CA LEU A 62 5.45 -17.32 4.75
C LEU A 62 4.04 -17.30 5.35
N PRO A 63 3.32 -16.17 5.29
CA PRO A 63 3.71 -14.89 4.68
C PRO A 63 4.78 -14.12 5.47
N ALA A 64 5.69 -13.43 4.77
CA ALA A 64 6.73 -12.62 5.40
C ALA A 64 7.01 -11.29 4.67
N LEU A 65 7.31 -10.25 5.45
CA LEU A 65 7.70 -8.93 4.97
C LEU A 65 9.22 -8.84 4.81
N PHE A 66 9.66 -8.58 3.58
CA PHE A 66 11.05 -8.29 3.24
C PHE A 66 11.22 -6.77 3.14
N CYS A 67 11.86 -6.20 4.14
CA CYS A 67 12.12 -4.77 4.28
C CYS A 67 13.53 -4.44 3.82
N PHE A 68 13.70 -3.35 3.08
CA PHE A 68 14.97 -2.91 2.52
C PHE A 68 15.30 -1.49 3.00
N PRO A 69 15.91 -1.34 4.20
CA PRO A 69 16.21 -0.03 4.78
C PRO A 69 17.05 0.89 3.88
N GLN A 70 17.91 0.33 3.03
CA GLN A 70 18.71 1.10 2.06
C GLN A 70 17.83 1.87 1.06
N ILE A 71 16.63 1.37 0.74
CA ILE A 71 15.65 2.06 -0.12
C ILE A 71 15.19 3.35 0.56
N LEU A 72 14.88 3.32 1.85
CA LEU A 72 14.49 4.52 2.63
C LEU A 72 15.58 5.60 2.57
N GLN A 73 16.84 5.20 2.75
CA GLN A 73 17.99 6.10 2.68
C GLN A 73 18.13 6.71 1.28
N HIS A 74 18.00 5.89 0.23
CA HIS A 74 18.04 6.40 -1.15
C HIS A 74 16.85 7.31 -1.49
N ARG A 75 15.64 6.99 -1.02
CA ARG A 75 14.45 7.85 -1.22
C ARG A 75 14.64 9.21 -0.54
N LEU A 76 15.15 9.25 0.68
CA LEU A 76 15.46 10.49 1.40
C LEU A 76 16.46 11.35 0.59
N ARG A 77 17.58 10.75 0.18
CA ARG A 77 18.60 11.41 -0.65
C ARG A 77 18.02 11.92 -1.97
N SER A 78 17.18 11.13 -2.63
CA SER A 78 16.55 11.48 -3.91
C SER A 78 15.63 12.70 -3.79
N ILE A 79 14.80 12.75 -2.75
CA ILE A 79 13.90 13.88 -2.48
C ILE A 79 14.71 15.14 -2.15
N ASN A 80 15.71 15.04 -1.26
CA ASN A 80 16.63 16.15 -0.97
C ASN A 80 17.37 16.64 -2.23
N ALA A 81 17.85 15.73 -3.07
CA ALA A 81 18.53 16.07 -4.31
C ALA A 81 17.62 16.75 -5.34
N ALA A 82 16.34 16.36 -5.43
CA ALA A 82 15.37 17.02 -6.30
C ALA A 82 15.10 18.47 -5.88
N PHE A 83 14.88 18.71 -4.58
CA PHE A 83 14.72 20.06 -4.06
C PHE A 83 15.99 20.88 -4.13
N LYS A 84 17.17 20.28 -3.93
CA LYS A 84 18.46 20.95 -4.15
C LYS A 84 18.59 21.42 -5.60
N ARG A 85 18.30 20.56 -6.58
CA ARG A 85 18.32 20.93 -8.00
C ARG A 85 17.30 22.03 -8.33
N ALA A 86 16.09 21.96 -7.79
CA ALA A 86 15.08 23.00 -7.97
C ALA A 86 15.54 24.36 -7.40
N ARG A 87 16.13 24.36 -6.19
CA ARG A 87 16.71 25.55 -5.54
C ARG A 87 17.84 26.16 -6.35
N GLU A 88 18.80 25.35 -6.79
CA GLU A 88 19.93 25.80 -7.60
C GLU A 88 19.49 26.36 -8.95
N SER A 89 18.54 25.68 -9.62
CA SER A 89 17.98 26.09 -10.91
C SER A 89 17.24 27.43 -10.84
N TYR A 90 16.43 27.63 -9.79
CA TYR A 90 15.72 28.91 -9.57
C TYR A 90 16.66 30.02 -9.05
N GLY A 91 17.70 29.66 -8.30
CA GLY A 91 18.52 30.60 -7.54
C GLY A 91 17.99 30.86 -6.12
N TYR A 92 17.13 29.98 -5.61
CA TYR A 92 16.45 30.09 -4.31
C TYR A 92 17.46 30.08 -3.15
N LYS A 93 17.30 31.00 -2.20
CA LYS A 93 18.29 31.23 -1.11
C LYS A 93 17.95 30.52 0.19
N GLY A 94 16.69 30.16 0.41
CA GLY A 94 16.26 29.43 1.59
C GLY A 94 16.73 27.98 1.56
N ASP A 95 16.72 27.33 2.72
CA ASP A 95 17.06 25.92 2.86
C ASP A 95 15.90 24.99 2.52
N TYR A 96 16.22 23.70 2.41
CA TYR A 96 15.23 22.63 2.30
C TYR A 96 15.65 21.46 3.18
N PHE A 97 14.70 20.89 3.89
CA PHE A 97 14.85 19.57 4.49
C PHE A 97 13.48 18.88 4.56
N LEU A 98 13.51 17.55 4.52
CA LEU A 98 12.31 16.72 4.69
C LEU A 98 11.96 16.63 6.18
N VAL A 99 10.67 16.60 6.51
CA VAL A 99 10.18 16.18 7.83
C VAL A 99 9.41 14.88 7.63
N TYR A 100 9.79 13.80 8.30
CA TYR A 100 9.08 12.52 8.16
C TYR A 100 7.89 12.45 9.13
N PRO A 101 6.64 12.42 8.63
CA PRO A 101 5.48 12.22 9.48
C PRO A 101 5.37 10.75 9.88
N ILE A 102 5.60 10.46 11.17
CA ILE A 102 5.70 9.07 11.62
C ILE A 102 4.37 8.31 11.50
N LYS A 103 3.24 9.03 11.36
CA LYS A 103 1.91 8.46 11.11
C LYS A 103 1.85 7.49 9.93
N VAL A 104 2.77 7.62 8.97
CA VAL A 104 2.83 6.79 7.77
C VAL A 104 3.39 5.40 8.08
N ASN A 105 4.42 5.34 8.93
CA ASN A 105 4.99 4.10 9.42
C ASN A 105 5.84 4.42 10.66
N GLN A 106 5.34 4.05 11.83
CA GLN A 106 5.93 4.31 13.15
C GLN A 106 6.97 3.25 13.54
N GLN A 107 7.17 2.22 12.70
CA GLN A 107 8.06 1.13 13.02
C GLN A 107 9.47 1.64 13.30
N ARG A 108 10.07 1.08 14.36
CA ARG A 108 11.40 1.45 14.82
C ARG A 108 12.42 1.39 13.67
N ARG A 109 12.35 0.36 12.83
CA ARG A 109 13.26 0.17 11.69
C ARG A 109 13.23 1.35 10.73
N VAL A 110 12.04 1.89 10.45
CA VAL A 110 11.86 3.01 9.53
C VAL A 110 12.42 4.29 10.13
N ILE A 111 12.04 4.61 11.38
CA ILE A 111 12.48 5.83 12.05
C ILE A 111 14.00 5.83 12.23
N GLU A 112 14.59 4.75 12.76
CA GLU A 112 16.04 4.67 12.99
C GLU A 112 16.84 4.72 11.69
N THR A 113 16.36 4.08 10.62
CA THR A 113 17.01 4.11 9.30
C THR A 113 17.05 5.53 8.74
N LEU A 114 15.94 6.26 8.86
CA LEU A 114 15.83 7.62 8.33
C LEU A 114 16.68 8.61 9.14
N VAL A 115 16.65 8.51 10.48
CA VAL A 115 17.45 9.36 11.37
C VAL A 115 18.96 9.10 11.18
N SER A 116 19.36 7.88 10.87
CA SER A 116 20.77 7.49 10.64
C SER A 116 21.27 7.68 9.20
N ALA A 117 20.41 8.13 8.28
CA ALA A 117 20.74 8.23 6.84
C ALA A 117 21.77 9.31 6.47
N GLY A 118 22.16 10.19 7.41
CA GLY A 118 23.15 11.25 7.19
C GLY A 118 22.64 12.48 6.43
N GLU A 119 21.38 12.48 6.01
CA GLU A 119 20.69 13.59 5.36
C GLU A 119 19.94 14.46 6.39
N PRO A 120 19.81 15.79 6.18
CA PRO A 120 18.96 16.63 7.02
C PRO A 120 17.51 16.14 7.00
N LEU A 121 17.00 15.82 8.19
CA LEU A 121 15.65 15.29 8.39
C LEU A 121 15.07 15.80 9.71
N GLY A 122 13.79 16.18 9.70
CA GLY A 122 12.99 16.34 10.92
C GLY A 122 11.95 15.21 11.08
N LEU A 123 11.25 15.19 12.21
CA LEU A 123 10.16 14.24 12.46
C LEU A 123 8.85 15.01 12.71
N GLU A 124 7.72 14.50 12.24
CA GLU A 124 6.40 15.03 12.55
C GLU A 124 5.61 14.03 13.40
N ALA A 125 4.89 14.57 14.38
CA ALA A 125 3.97 13.84 15.23
C ALA A 125 2.56 14.45 15.11
N GLY A 126 1.59 13.62 14.75
CA GLY A 126 0.17 13.95 14.67
C GLY A 126 -0.62 13.64 15.95
N SER A 127 0.01 13.04 16.97
CA SER A 127 -0.64 12.72 18.24
C SER A 127 0.32 12.74 19.44
N LYS A 128 -0.24 12.69 20.65
CA LYS A 128 0.55 12.60 21.89
C LYS A 128 1.45 11.35 21.92
N ALA A 129 0.90 10.20 21.54
CA ALA A 129 1.65 8.93 21.53
C ALA A 129 2.79 8.99 20.52
N GLU A 130 2.52 9.53 19.33
CA GLU A 130 3.54 9.76 18.31
C GLU A 130 4.63 10.72 18.80
N LEU A 131 4.28 11.81 19.48
CA LEU A 131 5.27 12.74 20.04
C LEU A 131 6.19 12.04 21.05
N MET A 132 5.65 11.14 21.88
CA MET A 132 6.47 10.36 22.80
C MET A 132 7.46 9.46 22.06
N ALA A 133 7.02 8.77 21.01
CA ALA A 133 7.88 7.95 20.17
C ALA A 133 8.96 8.79 19.46
N VAL A 134 8.58 9.93 18.89
CA VAL A 134 9.50 10.88 18.23
C VAL A 134 10.56 11.39 19.19
N LEU A 135 10.18 11.79 20.41
CA LEU A 135 11.13 12.26 21.42
C LEU A 135 12.08 11.14 21.87
N ALA A 136 11.59 9.91 21.99
CA ALA A 136 12.41 8.76 22.33
C ALA A 136 13.46 8.46 21.24
N HIS A 137 13.07 8.50 19.96
CA HIS A 137 13.96 8.24 18.82
C HIS A 137 14.89 9.42 18.47
N ALA A 138 14.49 10.66 18.73
CA ALA A 138 15.34 11.83 18.55
C ALA A 138 16.59 11.77 19.46
N GLY A 139 16.48 11.11 20.61
CA GLY A 139 17.59 10.85 21.52
C GLY A 139 18.32 12.13 21.95
N MET A 140 19.65 12.10 21.97
CA MET A 140 20.48 13.26 22.33
C MET A 140 20.69 14.25 21.16
N THR A 141 20.20 13.91 19.97
CA THR A 141 20.38 14.74 18.78
C THR A 141 19.35 15.85 18.78
N ARG A 142 19.79 17.10 18.59
CA ARG A 142 18.89 18.25 18.48
C ARG A 142 18.15 18.23 17.14
N SER A 143 17.08 17.45 17.07
CA SER A 143 16.23 17.30 15.90
C SER A 143 15.18 18.41 15.77
N VAL A 144 14.71 18.64 14.54
CA VAL A 144 13.50 19.41 14.26
C VAL A 144 12.29 18.50 14.42
N ILE A 145 11.32 18.93 15.21
CA ILE A 145 10.08 18.19 15.43
C ILE A 145 8.89 19.10 15.15
N VAL A 146 7.98 18.67 14.28
CA VAL A 146 6.73 19.36 13.98
C VAL A 146 5.58 18.65 14.70
N CYS A 147 4.75 19.41 15.42
CA CYS A 147 3.64 18.87 16.20
C CYS A 147 2.30 19.30 15.58
N ASN A 148 1.62 18.35 14.94
CA ASN A 148 0.27 18.47 14.40
C ASN A 148 -0.74 17.66 15.23
N GLY A 149 -2.00 17.65 14.79
CA GLY A 149 -3.12 16.94 15.39
C GLY A 149 -3.84 17.73 16.48
N TYR A 150 -4.80 17.07 17.13
CA TYR A 150 -5.52 17.68 18.24
C TYR A 150 -4.64 17.74 19.49
N LYS A 151 -4.46 18.94 20.06
CA LYS A 151 -3.53 19.17 21.17
C LYS A 151 -4.29 19.47 22.46
N ASP A 152 -4.15 18.59 23.43
CA ASP A 152 -4.59 18.83 24.80
C ASP A 152 -3.44 19.44 25.63
N ARG A 153 -3.71 19.70 26.92
CA ARG A 153 -2.72 20.31 27.81
C ARG A 153 -1.49 19.40 28.00
N GLU A 154 -1.68 18.09 28.05
CA GLU A 154 -0.58 17.13 28.23
C GLU A 154 0.36 17.12 27.02
N TYR A 155 -0.20 17.05 25.79
CA TYR A 155 0.57 17.19 24.56
C TYR A 155 1.33 18.52 24.54
N ILE A 156 0.66 19.66 24.75
CA ILE A 156 1.32 20.98 24.72
C ILE A 156 2.50 21.04 25.69
N ARG A 157 2.32 20.55 26.92
CA ARG A 157 3.40 20.51 27.93
C ARG A 157 4.55 19.63 27.48
N LEU A 158 4.28 18.44 26.94
CA LEU A 158 5.30 17.52 26.44
C LEU A 158 6.13 18.18 25.32
N ALA A 159 5.47 18.86 24.39
CA ALA A 159 6.15 19.54 23.29
C ALA A 159 7.01 20.71 23.79
N LEU A 160 6.52 21.51 24.74
CA LEU A 160 7.31 22.57 25.38
C LEU A 160 8.49 22.03 26.20
N MET A 161 8.35 20.87 26.84
CA MET A 161 9.44 20.16 27.49
C MET A 161 10.50 19.74 26.47
N GLY A 162 10.11 19.26 25.29
CA GLY A 162 11.01 18.97 24.18
C GLY A 162 11.85 20.19 23.74
N GLU A 163 11.23 21.37 23.62
CA GLU A 163 11.95 22.62 23.29
C GLU A 163 12.94 22.96 24.40
N LYS A 164 12.54 22.79 25.66
CA LYS A 164 13.40 23.03 26.83
C LYS A 164 14.58 22.07 26.91
N LEU A 165 14.44 20.84 26.42
CA LEU A 165 15.53 19.86 26.30
C LEU A 165 16.51 20.22 25.17
N GLY A 166 16.12 21.11 24.26
CA GLY A 166 16.99 21.65 23.21
C GLY A 166 16.65 21.18 21.79
N HIS A 167 15.56 20.43 21.60
CA HIS A 167 15.01 20.18 20.27
C HIS A 167 14.39 21.46 19.70
N LYS A 168 14.19 21.52 18.38
CA LYS A 168 13.43 22.60 17.73
C LYS A 168 11.99 22.12 17.51
N MET A 169 11.11 22.43 18.46
CA MET A 169 9.72 21.99 18.49
C MET A 169 8.80 23.04 17.88
N TYR A 170 8.23 22.77 16.71
CA TYR A 170 7.20 23.62 16.13
C TYR A 170 5.82 23.12 16.55
N LEU A 171 5.17 23.80 17.50
CA LEU A 171 3.74 23.56 17.78
C LEU A 171 2.89 24.26 16.72
N VAL A 172 2.33 23.50 15.78
CA VAL A 172 1.45 24.05 14.75
C VAL A 172 0.07 24.30 15.35
N ILE A 173 -0.35 25.57 15.37
CA ILE A 173 -1.69 25.96 15.79
C ILE A 173 -2.67 25.56 14.69
N GLU A 174 -3.56 24.63 15.01
CA GLU A 174 -4.57 24.10 14.09
C GLU A 174 -5.99 24.44 14.55
N LYS A 175 -6.15 24.87 15.80
CA LYS A 175 -7.39 25.38 16.37
C LYS A 175 -7.14 26.62 17.23
N MET A 176 -8.02 27.61 17.12
CA MET A 176 -7.90 28.86 17.89
C MET A 176 -7.90 28.67 19.41
N SER A 177 -8.51 27.61 19.92
CA SER A 177 -8.51 27.32 21.36
C SER A 177 -7.13 26.91 21.89
N GLU A 178 -6.22 26.44 21.03
CA GLU A 178 -4.92 25.91 21.44
C GLU A 178 -3.97 27.01 21.94
N ILE A 179 -3.96 28.18 21.28
CA ILE A 179 -2.97 29.23 21.58
C ILE A 179 -3.05 29.74 23.02
N ALA A 180 -4.25 29.89 23.58
CA ALA A 180 -4.42 30.30 24.97
C ALA A 180 -3.75 29.32 25.94
N VAL A 181 -3.91 28.02 25.69
CA VAL A 181 -3.28 26.96 26.48
C VAL A 181 -1.77 26.96 26.28
N VAL A 182 -1.28 27.10 25.04
CA VAL A 182 0.15 27.16 24.76
C VAL A 182 0.84 28.31 25.50
N LEU A 183 0.28 29.52 25.43
CA LEU A 183 0.86 30.70 26.13
C LEU A 183 0.86 30.51 27.66
N GLN A 184 -0.22 29.94 28.21
CA GLN A 184 -0.30 29.64 29.65
C GLN A 184 0.77 28.62 30.08
N GLU A 185 0.90 27.51 29.37
CA GLU A 185 1.86 26.46 29.70
C GLU A 185 3.29 26.88 29.47
N ALA A 186 3.56 27.63 28.39
CA ALA A 186 4.87 28.19 28.09
C ALA A 186 5.36 29.08 29.24
N LYS A 187 4.49 29.97 29.74
CA LYS A 187 4.77 30.79 30.92
C LYS A 187 4.99 29.95 32.17
N SER A 188 4.17 28.92 32.40
CA SER A 188 4.32 28.02 33.55
C SER A 188 5.62 27.23 33.53
N LEU A 189 6.13 26.87 32.34
CA LEU A 189 7.36 26.09 32.17
C LEU A 189 8.61 26.97 31.98
N GLY A 190 8.44 28.29 31.80
CA GLY A 190 9.53 29.23 31.52
C GLY A 190 10.20 28.94 30.18
N VAL A 191 9.41 28.62 29.15
CA VAL A 191 9.87 28.28 27.79
C VAL A 191 9.30 29.31 26.82
N VAL A 192 10.12 29.80 25.89
CA VAL A 192 9.62 30.58 24.76
C VAL A 192 9.10 29.59 23.72
N PRO A 193 7.79 29.58 23.42
CA PRO A 193 7.24 28.61 22.50
C PRO A 193 7.68 28.93 21.08
N ARG A 194 7.94 27.90 20.28
CA ARG A 194 8.10 28.01 18.84
C ARG A 194 6.84 27.48 18.17
N LEU A 195 6.19 28.34 17.41
CA LEU A 195 4.85 28.15 16.90
C LEU A 195 4.85 28.08 15.38
N GLY A 196 3.98 27.23 14.86
CA GLY A 196 3.52 27.28 13.49
C GLY A 196 2.04 27.64 13.42
N VAL A 197 1.54 27.96 12.24
CA VAL A 197 0.11 28.09 11.97
C VAL A 197 -0.26 27.28 10.76
N ARG A 198 -1.30 26.44 10.88
CA ARG A 198 -1.91 25.77 9.73
C ARG A 198 -3.00 26.66 9.15
N ALA A 199 -2.80 27.20 7.95
CA ALA A 199 -3.82 27.98 7.27
C ALA A 199 -4.76 27.05 6.47
N ARG A 200 -6.06 27.34 6.48
CA ARG A 200 -7.00 26.74 5.55
C ARG A 200 -6.91 27.45 4.21
N LEU A 201 -6.85 26.66 3.14
CA LEU A 201 -6.84 27.14 1.77
C LEU A 201 -8.26 27.08 1.19
N ALA A 202 -8.58 28.02 0.32
CA ALA A 202 -9.77 27.98 -0.52
C ALA A 202 -9.58 26.97 -1.67
N SER A 203 -8.35 26.80 -2.14
CA SER A 203 -7.96 25.72 -3.06
C SER A 203 -8.00 24.35 -2.36
N GLN A 204 -8.38 23.32 -3.11
CA GLN A 204 -8.49 21.94 -2.65
C GLN A 204 -7.99 21.00 -3.75
N GLY A 205 -7.34 19.90 -3.37
CA GLY A 205 -7.01 18.83 -4.32
C GLY A 205 -8.24 18.00 -4.71
N SER A 206 -8.10 17.15 -5.73
CA SER A 206 -9.07 16.09 -6.08
C SER A 206 -8.66 14.71 -5.55
N GLY A 207 -9.58 13.74 -5.59
CA GLY A 207 -9.31 12.31 -5.27
C GLY A 207 -9.79 11.86 -3.89
N LYS A 208 -9.47 10.60 -3.53
CA LYS A 208 -9.94 9.90 -2.32
C LYS A 208 -9.66 10.65 -0.99
N TRP A 209 -8.62 11.49 -0.96
CA TRP A 209 -8.17 12.21 0.24
C TRP A 209 -8.64 13.67 0.33
N GLN A 210 -9.59 14.08 -0.51
CA GLN A 210 -10.06 15.47 -0.64
C GLN A 210 -10.38 16.14 0.71
N ALA A 211 -11.05 15.41 1.60
CA ALA A 211 -11.56 15.93 2.87
C ALA A 211 -10.44 16.35 3.86
N SER A 212 -9.19 15.93 3.61
CA SER A 212 -8.03 16.27 4.43
C SER A 212 -7.47 17.68 4.14
N GLY A 213 -7.90 18.33 3.05
CA GLY A 213 -7.50 19.67 2.63
C GLY A 213 -8.67 20.63 2.42
N GLY A 214 -8.36 21.89 2.05
CA GLY A 214 -9.34 22.92 1.72
C GLY A 214 -10.13 23.51 2.90
N GLU A 215 -11.16 24.30 2.60
CA GLU A 215 -11.95 25.07 3.58
C GLU A 215 -12.67 24.19 4.61
N LYS A 216 -13.13 23.00 4.17
CA LYS A 216 -13.88 22.02 4.98
C LYS A 216 -12.98 21.10 5.83
N SER A 217 -11.65 21.27 5.75
CA SER A 217 -10.70 20.50 6.55
C SER A 217 -11.03 20.55 8.05
N LYS A 218 -10.87 19.39 8.73
CA LYS A 218 -11.01 19.25 10.19
C LYS A 218 -10.05 20.15 10.98
N PHE A 219 -8.90 20.46 10.38
CA PHE A 219 -7.79 21.20 11.00
C PHE A 219 -7.40 22.42 10.18
N GLY A 220 -6.80 23.40 10.87
CA GLY A 220 -6.36 24.66 10.29
C GLY A 220 -7.28 25.82 10.63
N LEU A 221 -6.72 27.02 10.51
CA LEU A 221 -7.38 28.29 10.81
C LEU A 221 -7.92 28.94 9.53
N ALA A 222 -9.15 29.44 9.60
CA ALA A 222 -9.66 30.35 8.57
C ALA A 222 -8.87 31.67 8.57
N ALA A 223 -8.91 32.42 7.47
CA ALA A 223 -8.17 33.69 7.36
C ALA A 223 -8.47 34.68 8.51
N THR A 224 -9.73 34.75 8.95
CA THR A 224 -10.14 35.58 10.11
C THR A 224 -9.49 35.13 11.41
N GLN A 225 -9.36 33.81 11.61
CA GLN A 225 -8.72 33.22 12.77
C GLN A 225 -7.20 33.42 12.75
N VAL A 226 -6.56 33.38 11.59
CA VAL A 226 -5.14 33.71 11.44
C VAL A 226 -4.87 35.16 11.88
N LEU A 227 -5.71 36.11 11.46
CA LEU A 227 -5.58 37.51 11.91
C LEU A 227 -5.79 37.65 13.43
N GLN A 228 -6.75 36.92 14.01
CA GLN A 228 -6.96 36.89 15.45
C GLN A 228 -5.76 36.29 16.20
N LEU A 229 -5.13 35.25 15.66
CA LEU A 229 -3.94 34.63 16.24
C LEU A 229 -2.78 35.64 16.32
N ILE A 230 -2.54 36.39 15.24
CA ILE A 230 -1.51 37.44 15.19
C ILE A 230 -1.77 38.50 16.25
N GLU A 231 -3.01 38.96 16.37
CA GLU A 231 -3.36 40.00 17.33
C GLU A 231 -3.20 39.51 18.79
N MET A 232 -3.58 38.27 19.09
CA MET A 232 -3.33 37.67 20.41
C MET A 232 -1.84 37.54 20.72
N LEU A 233 -1.03 37.12 19.75
CA LEU A 233 0.41 37.02 19.91
C LEU A 233 1.07 38.39 20.10
N ARG A 234 0.57 39.42 19.39
CA ARG A 234 1.03 40.81 19.56
C ARG A 234 0.70 41.35 20.95
N GLN A 235 -0.51 41.09 21.45
CA GLN A 235 -0.91 41.48 22.81
C GLN A 235 -0.10 40.77 23.91
N ALA A 236 0.36 39.54 23.62
CA ALA A 236 1.22 38.77 24.50
C ALA A 236 2.73 39.04 24.30
N ASP A 237 3.11 40.01 23.46
CA ASP A 237 4.50 40.31 23.09
C ASP A 237 5.30 39.06 22.66
N SER A 238 4.63 38.18 21.91
CA SER A 238 5.13 36.86 21.51
C SER A 238 5.00 36.64 20.00
N LEU A 239 4.99 37.71 19.21
CA LEU A 239 4.81 37.61 17.75
C LEU A 239 5.96 36.83 17.08
N ASP A 240 7.19 37.00 17.60
CA ASP A 240 8.39 36.30 17.13
C ASP A 240 8.36 34.78 17.37
N SER A 241 7.44 34.29 18.22
CA SER A 241 7.24 32.85 18.40
C SER A 241 6.64 32.18 17.16
N LEU A 242 5.87 32.91 16.35
CA LEU A 242 5.24 32.38 15.15
C LEU A 242 6.22 32.40 13.97
N GLN A 243 6.76 31.22 13.64
CA GLN A 243 7.90 31.08 12.73
C GLN A 243 7.65 30.13 11.57
N LEU A 244 6.56 29.35 11.61
CA LEU A 244 6.27 28.34 10.58
C LEU A 244 4.86 28.55 10.01
N LEU A 245 4.75 28.61 8.68
CA LEU A 245 3.47 28.53 7.98
C LEU A 245 3.33 27.12 7.42
N HIS A 246 2.24 26.45 7.80
CA HIS A 246 1.92 25.09 7.36
C HIS A 246 0.62 25.08 6.56
N PHE A 247 0.54 24.21 5.57
CA PHE A 247 -0.71 23.81 4.94
C PHE A 247 -0.62 22.36 4.51
N HIS A 248 -1.77 21.74 4.28
CA HIS A 248 -1.83 20.35 3.84
C HIS A 248 -2.97 20.15 2.86
N LEU A 249 -2.64 19.66 1.66
CA LEU A 249 -3.60 19.44 0.58
C LEU A 249 -4.28 18.06 0.65
N GLY A 250 -3.67 17.11 1.36
CA GLY A 250 -4.09 15.71 1.46
C GLY A 250 -2.93 14.76 1.18
N SER A 251 -3.17 13.45 1.32
CA SER A 251 -2.23 12.40 0.86
C SER A 251 -2.48 12.10 -0.61
N GLN A 252 -1.48 11.57 -1.31
CA GLN A 252 -1.62 11.05 -2.69
C GLN A 252 -2.25 12.06 -3.66
N MET A 253 -1.63 13.22 -3.86
CA MET A 253 -2.12 14.18 -4.85
C MET A 253 -1.77 13.69 -6.25
N ALA A 254 -2.77 13.27 -7.04
CA ALA A 254 -2.59 12.72 -8.38
C ALA A 254 -2.19 13.79 -9.42
N ASN A 255 -2.68 15.01 -9.26
CA ASN A 255 -2.54 16.09 -10.25
C ASN A 255 -1.61 17.22 -9.76
N ILE A 256 -0.54 17.48 -10.51
CA ILE A 256 0.42 18.56 -10.20
C ILE A 256 -0.19 19.96 -10.13
N ARG A 257 -1.28 20.20 -10.87
CA ARG A 257 -1.95 21.52 -10.89
C ARG A 257 -2.57 21.87 -9.53
N ASP A 258 -3.02 20.88 -8.79
CA ASP A 258 -3.63 21.07 -7.48
C ASP A 258 -2.56 21.52 -6.47
N ILE A 259 -1.39 20.88 -6.53
CA ILE A 259 -0.20 21.24 -5.76
C ILE A 259 0.24 22.66 -6.09
N ALA A 260 0.41 22.98 -7.37
CA ALA A 260 0.80 24.31 -7.82
C ALA A 260 -0.20 25.40 -7.39
N THR A 261 -1.49 25.09 -7.35
CA THR A 261 -2.52 26.04 -6.92
C THR A 261 -2.49 26.24 -5.40
N GLY A 262 -2.37 25.16 -4.63
CA GLY A 262 -2.25 25.22 -3.17
C GLY A 262 -1.01 25.96 -2.70
N VAL A 263 0.15 25.68 -3.30
CA VAL A 263 1.39 26.37 -2.96
C VAL A 263 1.30 27.86 -3.29
N ARG A 264 0.75 28.24 -4.44
CA ARG A 264 0.58 29.66 -4.81
C ARG A 264 -0.32 30.41 -3.84
N GLU A 265 -1.44 29.82 -3.41
CA GLU A 265 -2.31 30.42 -2.41
C GLU A 265 -1.58 30.56 -1.06
N SER A 266 -0.90 29.51 -0.60
CA SER A 266 -0.16 29.55 0.67
C SER A 266 1.03 30.53 0.64
N ALA A 267 1.71 30.67 -0.50
CA ALA A 267 2.75 31.68 -0.69
C ALA A 267 2.19 33.12 -0.52
N ARG A 268 0.93 33.36 -0.87
CA ARG A 268 0.26 34.63 -0.55
C ARG A 268 0.07 34.81 0.96
N PHE A 269 -0.29 33.76 1.71
CA PHE A 269 -0.33 33.84 3.16
C PHE A 269 1.03 34.19 3.75
N TYR A 270 2.12 33.60 3.25
CA TYR A 270 3.47 33.96 3.68
C TYR A 270 3.76 35.46 3.51
N VAL A 271 3.47 36.00 2.33
CA VAL A 271 3.63 37.43 2.02
C VAL A 271 2.80 38.31 2.96
N GLU A 272 1.51 38.01 3.12
CA GLU A 272 0.62 38.82 3.95
C GLU A 272 0.98 38.75 5.44
N LEU A 273 1.44 37.59 5.94
CA LEU A 273 1.95 37.46 7.31
C LEU A 273 3.19 38.33 7.56
N HIS A 274 4.12 38.40 6.60
CA HIS A 274 5.27 39.30 6.67
C HIS A 274 4.86 40.77 6.71
N LYS A 275 3.88 41.18 5.90
CA LYS A 275 3.32 42.56 5.93
C LYS A 275 2.69 42.91 7.28
N LEU A 276 2.17 41.92 8.00
CA LEU A 276 1.62 42.09 9.34
C LEU A 276 2.69 42.09 10.45
N GLY A 277 3.97 41.96 10.08
CA GLY A 277 5.12 42.01 10.97
C GLY A 277 5.54 40.65 11.54
N VAL A 278 5.00 39.53 11.03
CA VAL A 278 5.36 38.19 11.50
C VAL A 278 6.58 37.70 10.73
N ASN A 279 7.62 37.28 11.45
CA ASN A 279 8.83 36.72 10.83
C ASN A 279 8.71 35.21 10.60
N ILE A 280 7.95 34.81 9.56
CA ILE A 280 7.87 33.41 9.15
C ILE A 280 9.20 32.99 8.49
N GLN A 281 9.81 31.94 9.04
CA GLN A 281 11.11 31.38 8.62
C GLN A 281 10.95 30.05 7.88
N CYS A 282 9.91 29.29 8.21
CA CYS A 282 9.62 27.99 7.61
C CYS A 282 8.33 28.02 6.81
N PHE A 283 8.38 27.51 5.59
CA PHE A 283 7.26 27.31 4.70
C PHE A 283 7.06 25.81 4.48
N ASP A 284 6.11 25.26 5.21
CA ASP A 284 5.82 23.84 5.24
C ASP A 284 4.62 23.52 4.35
N VAL A 285 4.89 22.77 3.28
CA VAL A 285 3.86 22.38 2.31
C VAL A 285 3.09 21.12 2.72
N GLY A 286 3.44 20.54 3.87
CA GLY A 286 2.91 19.28 4.34
C GLY A 286 3.26 18.12 3.40
N GLY A 287 2.49 17.04 3.48
CA GLY A 287 2.60 15.90 2.57
C GLY A 287 1.93 16.14 1.21
N GLY A 288 1.57 15.04 0.55
CA GLY A 288 0.80 15.07 -0.70
C GLY A 288 1.59 14.73 -1.95
N LEU A 289 2.93 14.69 -1.89
CA LEU A 289 3.75 14.03 -2.91
C LEU A 289 3.29 12.58 -3.05
N GLY A 290 2.65 12.28 -4.19
CA GLY A 290 2.08 10.97 -4.44
C GLY A 290 3.11 9.96 -4.97
N VAL A 291 2.68 8.72 -5.04
CA VAL A 291 3.45 7.57 -5.52
C VAL A 291 2.68 6.92 -6.67
N ASP A 292 3.35 6.58 -7.76
CA ASP A 292 2.71 5.89 -8.88
C ASP A 292 2.62 4.40 -8.58
N TYR A 293 1.47 3.92 -8.08
CA TYR A 293 1.25 2.50 -7.77
C TYR A 293 0.86 1.69 -9.02
N GLU A 294 0.24 2.34 -10.01
CA GLU A 294 -0.18 1.68 -11.26
C GLU A 294 0.98 1.59 -12.28
N GLY A 295 1.94 2.53 -12.20
CA GLY A 295 2.98 2.68 -13.20
C GLY A 295 2.49 3.34 -14.50
N THR A 296 1.29 3.92 -14.50
CA THR A 296 0.68 4.55 -15.68
C THR A 296 1.03 6.03 -15.82
N ARG A 297 1.66 6.65 -14.81
CA ARG A 297 1.94 8.10 -14.72
C ARG A 297 0.76 8.97 -15.11
N SER A 298 -0.42 8.62 -14.61
CA SER A 298 -1.68 9.22 -15.00
C SER A 298 -2.27 10.07 -13.88
N GLN A 299 -3.50 10.56 -14.06
CA GLN A 299 -4.25 11.29 -13.03
C GLN A 299 -5.23 10.40 -12.27
N SER A 300 -5.09 9.07 -12.36
CA SER A 300 -5.90 8.12 -11.60
C SER A 300 -5.63 8.23 -10.09
N ASP A 301 -6.55 7.69 -9.29
CA ASP A 301 -6.48 7.80 -7.83
C ASP A 301 -5.24 7.12 -7.22
N CYS A 302 -4.70 6.07 -7.87
CA CYS A 302 -3.52 5.35 -7.42
C CYS A 302 -2.26 5.68 -8.25
N SER A 303 -2.30 6.71 -9.10
CA SER A 303 -1.15 7.20 -9.88
C SER A 303 -0.87 8.69 -9.63
N VAL A 304 0.19 9.20 -10.27
CA VAL A 304 0.53 10.62 -10.30
C VAL A 304 0.99 11.04 -11.69
N ASN A 305 0.58 12.23 -12.13
CA ASN A 305 0.91 12.74 -13.45
C ASN A 305 2.19 13.57 -13.50
N TYR A 306 3.04 13.46 -12.47
CA TYR A 306 4.24 14.28 -12.31
C TYR A 306 5.40 13.50 -11.69
N GLY A 307 6.60 13.92 -12.02
CA GLY A 307 7.82 13.40 -11.41
C GLY A 307 8.24 14.17 -10.16
N LEU A 308 9.16 13.58 -9.39
CA LEU A 308 9.74 14.20 -8.19
C LEU A 308 10.35 15.59 -8.45
N ASN A 309 11.01 15.78 -9.61
CA ASN A 309 11.63 17.06 -9.97
C ASN A 309 10.60 18.13 -10.30
N GLU A 310 9.52 17.73 -10.97
CA GLU A 310 8.44 18.64 -11.31
C GLU A 310 7.70 19.11 -10.06
N TYR A 311 7.45 18.20 -9.11
CA TYR A 311 6.94 18.55 -7.78
C TYR A 311 7.85 19.58 -7.09
N ALA A 312 9.16 19.28 -6.99
CA ALA A 312 10.12 20.18 -6.34
C ALA A 312 10.18 21.56 -7.01
N ASN A 313 10.17 21.62 -8.35
CA ASN A 313 10.16 22.86 -9.11
C ASN A 313 8.89 23.68 -8.82
N ASN A 314 7.71 23.06 -8.89
CA ASN A 314 6.44 23.76 -8.63
C ASN A 314 6.39 24.34 -7.22
N VAL A 315 6.92 23.63 -6.22
CA VAL A 315 7.00 24.15 -4.85
C VAL A 315 7.97 25.33 -4.75
N ILE A 316 9.22 25.16 -5.18
CA ILE A 316 10.27 26.19 -5.03
C ILE A 316 9.94 27.45 -5.83
N TRP A 317 9.47 27.29 -7.07
CA TRP A 317 9.21 28.44 -7.94
C TRP A 317 8.02 29.25 -7.44
N ALA A 318 6.94 28.59 -6.99
CA ALA A 318 5.77 29.30 -6.49
C ALA A 318 6.06 30.17 -5.24
N ILE A 319 6.84 29.68 -4.28
CA ILE A 319 7.25 30.48 -3.12
C ILE A 319 8.36 31.48 -3.49
N GLY A 320 9.29 31.10 -4.37
CA GLY A 320 10.34 31.98 -4.87
C GLY A 320 9.79 33.21 -5.58
N ASP A 321 8.89 33.02 -6.55
CA ASP A 321 8.30 34.12 -7.33
C ASP A 321 7.55 35.08 -6.41
N ALA A 322 6.80 34.55 -5.43
CA ALA A 322 6.08 35.36 -4.45
C ALA A 322 7.02 36.17 -3.54
N CYS A 323 8.18 35.62 -3.17
CA CYS A 323 9.20 36.33 -2.40
C CYS A 323 9.83 37.46 -3.22
N GLU A 324 10.25 37.17 -4.45
CA GLU A 324 10.91 38.16 -5.33
C GLU A 324 9.96 39.31 -5.71
N GLU A 325 8.69 39.02 -6.03
CA GLU A 325 7.68 40.05 -6.33
C GLU A 325 7.51 41.06 -5.18
N HIS A 326 7.67 40.60 -3.94
CA HIS A 326 7.44 41.40 -2.74
C HIS A 326 8.72 41.81 -1.99
N GLY A 327 9.91 41.48 -2.52
CA GLY A 327 11.19 41.80 -1.89
C GLY A 327 11.38 41.15 -0.51
N LEU A 328 10.84 39.94 -0.32
CA LEU A 328 10.90 39.18 0.93
C LEU A 328 12.03 38.14 0.91
N PRO A 329 12.56 37.73 2.08
CA PRO A 329 13.53 36.65 2.14
C PRO A 329 12.90 35.32 1.71
N HIS A 330 13.72 34.42 1.19
CA HIS A 330 13.31 33.05 0.88
C HIS A 330 13.22 32.22 2.17
N PRO A 331 12.04 31.72 2.59
CA PRO A 331 11.92 30.87 3.77
C PRO A 331 12.55 29.49 3.53
N THR A 332 12.89 28.80 4.62
CA THR A 332 13.24 27.38 4.56
C THR A 332 12.00 26.57 4.19
N VAL A 333 12.09 25.78 3.12
CA VAL A 333 10.99 24.93 2.66
C VAL A 333 11.03 23.58 3.37
N ILE A 334 9.88 23.14 3.86
CA ILE A 334 9.68 21.84 4.49
C ILE A 334 8.63 21.08 3.68
N THR A 335 8.82 19.78 3.48
CA THR A 335 7.75 18.87 3.04
C THR A 335 7.63 17.71 4.01
N GLU A 336 6.42 17.18 4.15
CA GLU A 336 6.09 16.02 4.99
C GLU A 336 5.79 14.78 4.13
N SER A 337 6.66 14.48 3.16
CA SER A 337 6.44 13.47 2.11
C SER A 337 6.64 12.02 2.59
N GLY A 338 5.91 11.59 3.62
CA GLY A 338 6.08 10.27 4.24
C GLY A 338 5.78 9.09 3.30
N ARG A 339 4.64 9.07 2.61
CA ARG A 339 4.29 8.00 1.64
C ARG A 339 5.36 7.83 0.57
N ALA A 340 5.83 8.94 0.00
CA ALA A 340 6.86 8.95 -1.02
C ALA A 340 8.21 8.43 -0.52
N LEU A 341 8.45 8.47 0.79
CA LEU A 341 9.66 7.97 1.41
C LEU A 341 9.61 6.46 1.65
N THR A 342 8.45 5.94 2.09
CA THR A 342 8.34 4.57 2.60
C THR A 342 7.67 3.57 1.65
N ALA A 343 6.89 3.98 0.65
CA ALA A 343 6.10 3.03 -0.15
C ALA A 343 6.92 1.84 -0.69
N HIS A 344 8.08 2.10 -1.31
CA HIS A 344 8.88 1.11 -2.03
C HIS A 344 9.79 0.25 -1.13
N HIS A 345 9.84 0.46 0.19
CA HIS A 345 10.89 -0.18 1.00
C HIS A 345 10.55 -1.59 1.48
N THR A 346 9.31 -2.04 1.32
CA THR A 346 8.82 -3.32 1.85
C THR A 346 8.09 -4.10 0.78
N VAL A 347 8.31 -5.41 0.76
CA VAL A 347 7.61 -6.38 -0.09
C VAL A 347 7.04 -7.48 0.81
N LEU A 348 5.75 -7.77 0.69
CA LEU A 348 5.17 -8.98 1.28
C LEU A 348 5.39 -10.11 0.30
N VAL A 349 5.94 -11.22 0.76
CA VAL A 349 6.02 -12.46 -0.01
C VAL A 349 5.14 -13.50 0.64
N SER A 350 4.33 -14.17 -0.17
CA SER A 350 3.46 -15.27 0.29
C SER A 350 3.36 -16.38 -0.77
N ASN A 351 3.06 -17.58 -0.30
CA ASN A 351 2.79 -18.78 -1.09
C ASN A 351 1.30 -18.88 -1.46
N VAL A 352 1.02 -19.59 -2.55
CA VAL A 352 -0.34 -19.96 -2.96
C VAL A 352 -0.58 -21.37 -2.44
N ILE A 353 -1.53 -21.53 -1.52
CA ILE A 353 -1.83 -22.83 -0.87
C ILE A 353 -2.90 -23.63 -1.62
N GLY A 354 -3.65 -22.97 -2.51
CA GLY A 354 -4.72 -23.62 -3.25
C GLY A 354 -4.99 -22.92 -4.57
N VAL A 355 -5.29 -23.71 -5.59
CA VAL A 355 -5.66 -23.23 -6.92
C VAL A 355 -6.98 -23.85 -7.34
N GLU A 356 -8.02 -23.06 -7.46
CA GLU A 356 -9.24 -23.46 -8.18
C GLU A 356 -9.06 -23.13 -9.66
N ARG A 357 -8.71 -24.16 -10.43
CA ARG A 357 -8.67 -24.10 -11.89
C ARG A 357 -9.95 -24.72 -12.45
N ASN A 358 -10.56 -24.05 -13.42
CA ASN A 358 -11.66 -24.62 -14.19
C ASN A 358 -11.21 -25.90 -14.91
N GLU A 359 -11.88 -27.00 -14.61
CA GLU A 359 -11.76 -28.25 -15.35
C GLU A 359 -12.73 -28.25 -16.54
N PHE A 360 -12.33 -28.96 -17.59
CA PHE A 360 -13.10 -29.06 -18.84
C PHE A 360 -13.48 -30.53 -19.05
N PRO A 361 -14.45 -31.05 -18.28
CA PRO A 361 -14.86 -32.44 -18.40
C PRO A 361 -15.48 -32.67 -19.79
N PRO A 362 -15.25 -33.83 -20.41
CA PRO A 362 -15.96 -34.18 -21.63
C PRO A 362 -17.47 -34.25 -21.34
N ALA A 363 -18.27 -33.52 -22.11
CA ALA A 363 -19.72 -33.55 -22.01
C ALA A 363 -20.28 -34.59 -22.99
N PRO A 364 -20.89 -35.69 -22.52
CA PRO A 364 -21.60 -36.63 -23.40
C PRO A 364 -22.90 -36.01 -23.92
N PRO A 365 -23.47 -36.52 -25.03
CA PRO A 365 -24.80 -36.11 -25.48
C PRO A 365 -25.84 -36.30 -24.37
N PRO A 366 -26.83 -35.40 -24.25
CA PRO A 366 -27.91 -35.55 -23.28
C PRO A 366 -28.84 -36.71 -23.68
N GLU A 367 -29.69 -37.16 -22.74
CA GLU A 367 -30.72 -38.18 -23.03
C GLU A 367 -31.76 -37.67 -24.04
N GLU A 368 -32.40 -38.58 -24.78
CA GLU A 368 -33.35 -38.21 -25.86
C GLU A 368 -34.57 -37.41 -25.35
N ASP A 369 -34.94 -37.56 -24.08
CA ASP A 369 -36.05 -36.85 -23.42
C ASP A 369 -35.57 -35.68 -22.55
N ALA A 370 -34.32 -35.24 -22.72
CA ALA A 370 -33.76 -34.14 -21.96
C ALA A 370 -34.59 -32.85 -22.12
N PRO A 371 -34.72 -32.04 -21.05
CA PRO A 371 -35.43 -30.77 -21.08
C PRO A 371 -34.89 -29.83 -22.16
N ARG A 372 -35.78 -29.02 -22.76
CA ARG A 372 -35.45 -28.18 -23.93
C ARG A 372 -34.18 -27.33 -23.79
N PRO A 373 -33.90 -26.65 -22.65
CA PRO A 373 -32.66 -25.88 -22.51
C PRO A 373 -31.39 -26.74 -22.54
N VAL A 374 -31.45 -27.97 -22.02
CA VAL A 374 -30.35 -28.94 -22.02
C VAL A 374 -30.06 -29.40 -23.46
N ALA A 375 -31.12 -29.72 -24.22
CA ALA A 375 -31.00 -30.06 -25.63
C ALA A 375 -30.49 -28.88 -26.48
N SER A 376 -31.00 -27.66 -26.25
CA SER A 376 -30.57 -26.43 -26.93
C SER A 376 -29.08 -26.13 -26.72
N LEU A 377 -28.59 -26.31 -25.49
CA LEU A 377 -27.17 -26.12 -25.18
C LEU A 377 -26.29 -27.15 -25.92
N TRP A 378 -26.75 -28.40 -26.05
CA TRP A 378 -26.06 -29.43 -26.83
C TRP A 378 -26.06 -29.12 -28.33
N GLU A 379 -27.20 -28.70 -28.89
CA GLU A 379 -27.32 -28.29 -30.29
C GLU A 379 -26.31 -27.18 -30.63
N THR A 380 -26.17 -26.19 -29.73
CA THR A 380 -25.18 -25.10 -29.87
C THR A 380 -23.75 -25.66 -29.92
N TRP A 381 -23.42 -26.62 -29.07
CA TRP A 381 -22.10 -27.26 -29.06
C TRP A 381 -21.82 -28.08 -30.34
N GLU A 382 -22.79 -28.84 -30.84
CA GLU A 382 -22.65 -29.58 -32.11
C GLU A 382 -22.51 -28.63 -33.30
N GLU A 383 -23.24 -27.51 -33.29
CA GLU A 383 -23.16 -26.47 -34.30
C GLU A 383 -21.73 -25.89 -34.39
N MET A 384 -21.11 -25.61 -33.25
CA MET A 384 -19.73 -25.10 -33.16
C MET A 384 -18.68 -26.08 -33.71
N GLN A 385 -18.93 -27.39 -33.60
CA GLN A 385 -18.01 -28.41 -34.13
C GLN A 385 -18.13 -28.60 -35.65
N THR A 386 -19.26 -28.18 -36.24
CA THR A 386 -19.56 -28.41 -37.65
C THR A 386 -18.83 -27.40 -38.54
N LYS A 387 -17.92 -27.88 -39.41
CA LYS A 387 -17.16 -27.03 -40.32
C LYS A 387 -18.08 -26.36 -41.37
N GLY A 388 -17.98 -25.04 -41.49
CA GLY A 388 -18.65 -24.26 -42.54
C GLY A 388 -19.87 -23.46 -42.09
N ASN A 389 -20.16 -23.42 -40.77
CA ASN A 389 -21.21 -22.58 -40.25
C ASN A 389 -20.74 -21.12 -40.11
N ALA A 390 -21.58 -20.18 -40.54
CA ALA A 390 -21.26 -18.75 -40.63
C ALA A 390 -21.89 -17.94 -39.46
N ARG A 391 -22.09 -18.59 -38.32
CA ARG A 391 -22.66 -17.97 -37.12
C ARG A 391 -21.60 -17.22 -36.33
N SER A 392 -22.00 -16.15 -35.64
CA SER A 392 -21.04 -15.33 -34.90
C SER A 392 -20.72 -15.95 -33.53
N LEU A 393 -19.45 -15.89 -33.11
CA LEU A 393 -19.00 -16.37 -31.78
C LEU A 393 -19.81 -15.77 -30.63
N ARG A 394 -20.21 -14.50 -30.79
CA ARG A 394 -21.00 -13.77 -29.81
C ARG A 394 -22.42 -14.35 -29.64
N GLU A 395 -23.01 -14.81 -30.72
CA GLU A 395 -24.35 -15.39 -30.71
C GLU A 395 -24.35 -16.72 -29.98
N TRP A 396 -23.37 -17.59 -30.27
CA TRP A 396 -23.16 -18.83 -29.51
C TRP A 396 -22.99 -18.58 -28.01
N LEU A 397 -22.23 -17.54 -27.63
CA LEU A 397 -22.06 -17.18 -26.23
C LEU A 397 -23.39 -16.77 -25.57
N HIS A 398 -24.13 -15.85 -26.20
CA HIS A 398 -25.40 -15.36 -25.65
C HIS A 398 -26.45 -16.46 -25.52
N ASP A 399 -26.57 -17.34 -26.51
CA ASP A 399 -27.48 -18.48 -26.46
C ASP A 399 -27.13 -19.41 -25.31
N SER A 400 -25.84 -19.74 -25.18
CA SER A 400 -25.36 -20.62 -24.12
C SER A 400 -25.56 -20.01 -22.73
N GLN A 401 -25.43 -18.68 -22.59
CA GLN A 401 -25.72 -17.96 -21.35
C GLN A 401 -27.21 -18.00 -21.00
N LEU A 402 -28.09 -17.83 -21.99
CA LEU A 402 -29.53 -17.88 -21.79
C LEU A 402 -29.98 -19.30 -21.39
N ASP A 403 -29.50 -20.31 -22.11
CA ASP A 403 -29.81 -21.71 -21.80
C ASP A 403 -29.32 -22.09 -20.39
N LEU A 404 -28.10 -21.68 -20.00
CA LEU A 404 -27.60 -21.92 -18.64
C LEU A 404 -28.46 -21.22 -17.57
N HIS A 405 -28.90 -19.99 -17.84
CA HIS A 405 -29.79 -19.25 -16.93
C HIS A 405 -31.15 -19.94 -16.76
N ASP A 406 -31.74 -20.42 -17.86
CA ASP A 406 -32.98 -21.18 -17.82
C ASP A 406 -32.80 -22.48 -17.04
N ILE A 407 -31.70 -23.21 -17.25
CA ILE A 407 -31.35 -24.43 -16.49
C ILE A 407 -31.24 -24.12 -14.99
N HIS A 408 -30.54 -23.06 -14.60
CA HIS A 408 -30.45 -22.63 -13.19
C HIS A 408 -31.82 -22.29 -12.60
N THR A 409 -32.67 -21.61 -13.37
CA THR A 409 -34.03 -21.26 -12.95
C THR A 409 -34.90 -22.50 -12.76
N GLN A 410 -34.82 -23.45 -13.68
CA GLN A 410 -35.57 -24.71 -13.59
C GLN A 410 -35.06 -25.61 -12.45
N TYR A 411 -33.75 -25.65 -12.22
CA TYR A 411 -33.16 -26.33 -11.06
C TYR A 411 -33.68 -25.74 -9.74
N ALA A 412 -33.70 -24.41 -9.60
CA ALA A 412 -34.22 -23.74 -8.41
C ALA A 412 -35.70 -24.02 -8.14
N GLN A 413 -36.47 -24.33 -9.20
CA GLN A 413 -37.86 -24.72 -9.12
C GLN A 413 -38.07 -26.24 -8.90
N GLY A 414 -36.99 -27.02 -8.79
CA GLY A 414 -37.03 -28.47 -8.59
C GLY A 414 -37.39 -29.29 -9.83
N MET A 415 -37.26 -28.69 -11.03
CA MET A 415 -37.57 -29.35 -12.30
C MET A 415 -36.37 -30.07 -12.93
N LEU A 416 -35.15 -29.71 -12.52
CA LEU A 416 -33.91 -30.36 -12.95
C LEU A 416 -33.16 -30.94 -11.76
N SER A 417 -32.48 -32.05 -12.01
CA SER A 417 -31.57 -32.70 -11.07
C SER A 417 -30.23 -31.98 -10.96
N LEU A 418 -29.49 -32.30 -9.90
CA LEU A 418 -28.12 -31.83 -9.74
C LEU A 418 -27.20 -32.32 -10.87
N THR A 419 -27.43 -33.53 -11.38
CA THR A 419 -26.65 -34.13 -12.47
C THR A 419 -26.82 -33.35 -13.78
N GLU A 420 -28.05 -32.96 -14.11
CA GLU A 420 -28.33 -32.15 -15.31
C GLU A 420 -27.75 -30.74 -15.18
N ARG A 421 -27.84 -30.13 -14.00
CA ARG A 421 -27.20 -28.83 -13.72
C ARG A 421 -25.68 -28.91 -13.88
N ALA A 422 -25.03 -29.92 -13.28
CA ALA A 422 -23.59 -30.10 -13.36
C ALA A 422 -23.12 -30.38 -14.80
N TRP A 423 -23.88 -31.18 -15.55
CA TRP A 423 -23.62 -31.42 -16.97
C TRP A 423 -23.68 -30.13 -17.78
N ALA A 424 -24.70 -29.30 -17.56
CA ALA A 424 -24.88 -28.03 -18.27
C ALA A 424 -23.78 -27.02 -17.95
N GLU A 425 -23.40 -26.89 -16.67
CA GLU A 425 -22.28 -26.05 -16.24
C GLU A 425 -20.95 -26.51 -16.89
N GLY A 426 -20.69 -27.82 -16.94
CA GLY A 426 -19.51 -28.38 -17.60
C GLY A 426 -19.51 -28.16 -19.13
N LEU A 427 -20.64 -28.35 -19.81
CA LEU A 427 -20.76 -28.07 -21.24
C LEU A 427 -20.59 -26.59 -21.55
N TYR A 428 -21.18 -25.70 -20.74
CA TYR A 428 -21.02 -24.27 -20.87
C TYR A 428 -19.56 -23.83 -20.76
N LEU A 429 -18.79 -24.39 -19.81
CA LEU A 429 -17.35 -24.12 -19.70
C LEU A 429 -16.57 -24.58 -20.94
N ASN A 430 -16.93 -25.72 -21.54
CA ASN A 430 -16.35 -26.18 -22.81
C ASN A 430 -16.65 -25.23 -23.97
N ILE A 431 -17.88 -24.70 -24.05
CA ILE A 431 -18.26 -23.68 -25.04
C ILE A 431 -17.42 -22.42 -24.84
N CYS A 432 -17.34 -21.89 -23.62
CA CYS A 432 -16.51 -20.73 -23.29
C CYS A 432 -15.05 -20.92 -23.70
N ARG A 433 -14.44 -22.07 -23.38
CA ARG A 433 -13.07 -22.41 -23.78
C ARG A 433 -12.90 -22.43 -25.30
N ARG A 434 -13.86 -23.01 -26.02
CA ARG A 434 -13.80 -23.07 -27.47
C ARG A 434 -13.90 -21.67 -28.09
N ILE A 435 -14.84 -20.85 -27.61
CA ILE A 435 -15.00 -19.46 -28.06
C ILE A 435 -13.69 -18.69 -27.81
N GLN A 436 -13.07 -18.85 -26.64
CA GLN A 436 -11.81 -18.20 -26.30
C GLN A 436 -10.68 -18.50 -27.30
N GLN A 437 -10.61 -19.71 -27.85
CA GLN A 437 -9.61 -20.11 -28.85
C GLN A 437 -9.82 -19.45 -30.22
N ASP A 438 -11.07 -19.10 -30.55
CA ASP A 438 -11.45 -18.54 -31.84
C ASP A 438 -11.56 -16.99 -31.80
N LEU A 439 -11.43 -16.37 -30.61
CA LEU A 439 -11.44 -14.90 -30.47
C LEU A 439 -10.17 -14.25 -31.02
N ASP A 440 -10.35 -13.05 -31.57
CA ASP A 440 -9.28 -12.25 -32.18
C ASP A 440 -9.16 -10.90 -31.45
N PRO A 441 -8.06 -10.65 -30.71
CA PRO A 441 -7.84 -9.39 -29.97
C PRO A 441 -7.80 -8.14 -30.86
N SER A 442 -7.49 -8.30 -32.15
CA SER A 442 -7.48 -7.20 -33.13
C SER A 442 -8.90 -6.75 -33.50
N ASN A 443 -9.89 -7.64 -33.37
CA ASN A 443 -11.28 -7.33 -33.61
C ASN A 443 -11.89 -6.60 -32.40
N ARG A 444 -12.30 -5.34 -32.60
CA ARG A 444 -12.91 -4.51 -31.56
C ARG A 444 -14.19 -5.12 -30.95
N ALA A 445 -14.96 -5.87 -31.72
CA ALA A 445 -16.18 -6.51 -31.24
C ALA A 445 -15.90 -7.72 -30.31
N HIS A 446 -14.71 -8.31 -30.41
CA HIS A 446 -14.29 -9.45 -29.60
C HIS A 446 -13.73 -9.04 -28.24
N ARG A 447 -13.15 -7.84 -28.11
CA ARG A 447 -12.49 -7.39 -26.86
C ARG A 447 -13.37 -7.49 -25.61
N PRO A 448 -14.63 -7.00 -25.59
CA PRO A 448 -15.46 -7.13 -24.39
C PRO A 448 -15.75 -8.59 -24.02
N ILE A 449 -15.80 -9.49 -25.02
CA ILE A 449 -15.99 -10.93 -24.80
C ILE A 449 -14.71 -11.55 -24.26
N ILE A 450 -13.54 -11.11 -24.75
CA ILE A 450 -12.24 -11.55 -24.22
C ILE A 450 -12.15 -11.17 -22.74
N ASP A 451 -12.50 -9.94 -22.37
CA ASP A 451 -12.44 -9.47 -20.99
C ASP A 451 -13.40 -10.29 -20.09
N GLU A 452 -14.65 -10.50 -20.53
CA GLU A 452 -15.64 -11.31 -19.80
C GLU A 452 -15.17 -12.77 -19.62
N LEU A 453 -14.64 -13.39 -20.68
CA LEU A 453 -14.16 -14.76 -20.60
C LEU A 453 -12.87 -14.85 -19.79
N GLN A 454 -12.00 -13.84 -19.80
CA GLN A 454 -10.80 -13.83 -18.98
C GLN A 454 -11.13 -13.81 -17.48
N GLU A 455 -12.12 -13.03 -17.07
CA GLU A 455 -12.64 -13.04 -15.69
C GLU A 455 -13.23 -14.40 -15.33
N ARG A 456 -14.12 -14.94 -16.17
CA ARG A 456 -14.81 -16.19 -15.89
C ARG A 456 -13.88 -17.41 -15.88
N MET A 457 -12.85 -17.38 -16.72
CA MET A 457 -11.91 -18.47 -16.90
C MET A 457 -10.63 -18.33 -16.06
N ALA A 458 -10.50 -17.26 -15.27
CA ALA A 458 -9.34 -17.05 -14.41
C ALA A 458 -9.22 -18.15 -13.36
N ASP A 459 -7.98 -18.54 -13.06
CA ASP A 459 -7.69 -19.43 -11.95
C ASP A 459 -7.86 -18.65 -10.63
N LYS A 460 -8.50 -19.23 -9.61
CA LYS A 460 -8.56 -18.57 -8.29
C LYS A 460 -7.41 -19.06 -7.42
N PHE A 461 -6.62 -18.13 -6.92
CA PHE A 461 -5.50 -18.39 -6.02
C PHE A 461 -5.89 -18.09 -4.60
N TYR A 462 -5.78 -19.09 -3.74
CA TYR A 462 -5.84 -18.91 -2.29
C TYR A 462 -4.42 -18.66 -1.82
N VAL A 463 -4.12 -17.41 -1.49
CA VAL A 463 -2.80 -16.95 -1.10
C VAL A 463 -2.74 -16.91 0.42
N ASN A 464 -1.69 -17.47 1.01
CA ASN A 464 -1.52 -17.59 2.46
C ASN A 464 -1.20 -16.24 3.11
N PHE A 465 -2.16 -15.34 3.18
CA PHE A 465 -2.06 -14.05 3.86
C PHE A 465 -3.46 -13.55 4.24
N SER A 466 -3.52 -12.42 4.93
CA SER A 466 -4.78 -11.71 5.23
C SER A 466 -4.73 -10.32 4.61
N LEU A 467 -5.70 -10.01 3.75
CA LEU A 467 -5.85 -8.70 3.11
C LEU A 467 -6.06 -7.61 4.16
N PHE A 468 -6.92 -7.89 5.14
CA PHE A 468 -7.24 -6.97 6.24
C PHE A 468 -6.05 -6.64 7.12
N GLN A 469 -5.08 -7.55 7.17
CA GLN A 469 -3.88 -7.38 7.98
C GLN A 469 -2.74 -6.72 7.21
N SER A 470 -2.40 -7.24 6.02
CA SER A 470 -1.21 -6.78 5.29
C SER A 470 -1.50 -5.72 4.24
N LEU A 471 -2.76 -5.55 3.81
CA LEU A 471 -3.19 -4.60 2.76
C LEU A 471 -4.51 -3.88 3.13
N PRO A 472 -4.64 -3.30 4.33
CA PRO A 472 -5.89 -2.69 4.78
C PRO A 472 -6.38 -1.55 3.88
N ASP A 473 -5.49 -0.81 3.21
CA ASP A 473 -5.91 0.24 2.27
C ASP A 473 -6.54 -0.33 0.99
N ALA A 474 -6.19 -1.57 0.59
CA ALA A 474 -6.83 -2.21 -0.55
C ALA A 474 -8.33 -2.43 -0.28
N TRP A 475 -8.67 -2.88 0.93
CA TRP A 475 -10.05 -3.04 1.37
C TRP A 475 -10.74 -1.70 1.70
N GLY A 476 -10.07 -0.81 2.44
CA GLY A 476 -10.73 0.36 3.00
C GLY A 476 -10.97 1.51 2.01
N ILE A 477 -10.15 1.61 0.97
CA ILE A 477 -10.17 2.73 0.02
C ILE A 477 -9.85 2.31 -1.42
N ASP A 478 -9.97 1.04 -1.80
CA ASP A 478 -9.64 0.52 -3.14
C ASP A 478 -8.22 0.93 -3.59
N GLN A 479 -7.24 0.90 -2.68
CA GLN A 479 -5.85 1.20 -3.02
C GLN A 479 -5.27 0.07 -3.86
N LEU A 480 -4.72 0.42 -5.02
CA LEU A 480 -4.04 -0.55 -5.87
C LEU A 480 -2.60 -0.75 -5.39
N PHE A 481 -2.16 -2.01 -5.36
CA PHE A 481 -0.77 -2.41 -5.14
C PHE A 481 -0.29 -3.28 -6.30
N PRO A 482 0.95 -3.11 -6.78
CA PRO A 482 1.52 -4.05 -7.74
C PRO A 482 1.66 -5.43 -7.10
N VAL A 483 1.00 -6.43 -7.70
CA VAL A 483 1.10 -7.84 -7.34
C VAL A 483 1.51 -8.63 -8.56
N LEU A 484 2.49 -9.51 -8.38
CA LEU A 484 3.03 -10.36 -9.45
C LEU A 484 3.74 -11.59 -8.87
N PRO A 485 3.88 -12.68 -9.64
CA PRO A 485 4.76 -13.77 -9.27
C PRO A 485 6.21 -13.29 -9.25
N ILE A 486 7.00 -13.76 -8.28
CA ILE A 486 8.41 -13.36 -8.14
C ILE A 486 9.36 -14.14 -9.06
N GLU A 487 8.84 -15.14 -9.77
CA GLU A 487 9.57 -16.04 -10.68
C GLU A 487 8.73 -16.41 -11.91
N GLY A 488 9.38 -16.97 -12.95
CA GLY A 488 8.71 -17.40 -14.17
C GLY A 488 8.26 -16.27 -15.10
N LEU A 489 8.76 -15.05 -14.90
CA LEU A 489 8.52 -13.87 -15.72
C LEU A 489 9.29 -13.87 -17.06
N ASP A 490 9.87 -15.01 -17.44
CA ASP A 490 10.48 -15.27 -18.75
C ASP A 490 9.53 -16.06 -19.68
N LYS A 491 8.42 -16.58 -19.14
CA LYS A 491 7.41 -17.40 -19.85
C LYS A 491 6.26 -16.54 -20.38
N PRO A 492 5.57 -16.93 -21.46
CA PRO A 492 4.41 -16.16 -21.93
C PRO A 492 3.27 -16.11 -20.90
N LEU A 493 2.58 -14.95 -20.82
CA LEU A 493 1.41 -14.70 -19.98
C LEU A 493 0.16 -15.33 -20.62
N ASP A 494 0.06 -16.65 -20.52
CA ASP A 494 -1.03 -17.42 -21.14
C ASP A 494 -2.26 -17.57 -20.23
N ARG A 495 -2.18 -17.08 -18.98
CA ARG A 495 -3.24 -17.26 -17.97
C ARG A 495 -3.58 -15.97 -17.26
N ARG A 496 -4.74 -16.02 -16.58
CA ARG A 496 -5.26 -14.99 -15.70
C ARG A 496 -5.59 -15.62 -14.35
N ALA A 497 -5.37 -14.90 -13.27
CA ALA A 497 -5.72 -15.34 -11.93
C ALA A 497 -6.42 -14.25 -11.13
N VAL A 498 -7.27 -14.64 -10.18
CA VAL A 498 -7.81 -13.76 -9.14
C VAL A 498 -7.25 -14.23 -7.80
N LEU A 499 -6.77 -13.29 -7.00
CA LEU A 499 -6.17 -13.54 -5.69
C LEU A 499 -7.23 -13.38 -4.60
N LEU A 500 -7.41 -14.46 -3.86
CA LEU A 500 -8.20 -14.56 -2.65
C LEU A 500 -7.24 -14.76 -1.49
N ASP A 501 -7.49 -14.10 -0.37
CA ASP A 501 -6.80 -14.39 0.88
C ASP A 501 -7.39 -15.65 1.55
N ILE A 502 -6.89 -16.02 2.73
CA ILE A 502 -7.36 -17.22 3.47
C ILE A 502 -8.42 -16.90 4.52
N THR A 503 -8.96 -15.70 4.52
CA THR A 503 -10.03 -15.32 5.45
C THR A 503 -11.36 -15.95 5.04
N CYS A 504 -12.27 -16.06 6.00
CA CYS A 504 -13.63 -16.53 5.69
C CYS A 504 -14.53 -15.42 5.12
N ASP A 505 -14.00 -14.22 4.94
CA ASP A 505 -14.74 -13.06 4.47
C ASP A 505 -14.64 -12.93 2.94
N SER A 506 -15.78 -12.70 2.29
CA SER A 506 -15.82 -12.54 0.84
C SER A 506 -15.14 -11.26 0.36
N ASP A 507 -14.89 -10.30 1.26
CA ASP A 507 -14.14 -9.08 0.95
C ASP A 507 -12.62 -9.31 0.94
N GLY A 508 -12.14 -10.51 1.31
CA GLY A 508 -10.74 -10.94 1.26
C GLY A 508 -10.21 -11.18 -0.17
N ILE A 509 -10.50 -10.28 -1.10
CA ILE A 509 -10.21 -10.41 -2.53
C ILE A 509 -9.47 -9.17 -3.03
N ILE A 510 -8.54 -9.35 -3.97
CA ILE A 510 -7.94 -8.24 -4.72
C ILE A 510 -8.71 -8.06 -6.03
N ASP A 511 -9.43 -6.95 -6.14
CA ASP A 511 -10.32 -6.70 -7.30
C ASP A 511 -9.58 -6.11 -8.52
N HIS A 512 -8.40 -5.53 -8.32
CA HIS A 512 -7.75 -4.69 -9.31
C HIS A 512 -6.24 -4.93 -9.38
N TYR A 513 -5.75 -5.13 -10.61
CA TYR A 513 -4.36 -5.48 -10.90
C TYR A 513 -3.77 -4.54 -11.95
N VAL A 514 -2.45 -4.29 -11.85
CA VAL A 514 -1.70 -3.57 -12.89
C VAL A 514 -1.64 -4.40 -14.17
N ASP A 515 -2.07 -3.82 -15.29
CA ASP A 515 -2.04 -4.48 -16.61
C ASP A 515 -1.78 -3.47 -17.74
N GLY A 516 -0.50 -3.23 -18.03
CA GLY A 516 -0.01 -2.32 -19.05
C GLY A 516 -0.49 -0.90 -18.81
N ASP A 517 -1.10 -0.26 -19.81
CA ASP A 517 -1.57 1.12 -19.69
C ASP A 517 -2.82 1.30 -18.79
N GLY A 518 -3.30 0.25 -18.11
CA GLY A 518 -4.52 0.31 -17.30
C GLY A 518 -4.56 -0.65 -16.11
N VAL A 519 -5.77 -0.83 -15.61
CA VAL A 519 -6.11 -1.69 -14.48
C VAL A 519 -7.07 -2.76 -14.98
N ALA A 520 -6.81 -4.02 -14.63
CA ALA A 520 -7.65 -5.16 -14.94
C ALA A 520 -8.25 -5.78 -13.68
N THR A 521 -9.34 -6.53 -13.86
CA THR A 521 -10.05 -7.29 -12.80
C THR A 521 -9.42 -8.65 -12.52
N THR A 522 -8.45 -9.07 -13.33
CA THR A 522 -7.69 -10.30 -13.16
C THR A 522 -6.20 -10.01 -13.33
N MET A 523 -5.36 -10.77 -12.66
CA MET A 523 -3.91 -10.66 -12.76
C MET A 523 -3.40 -11.50 -13.94
N PRO A 524 -2.59 -10.96 -14.87
CA PRO A 524 -1.87 -11.81 -15.82
C PRO A 524 -0.96 -12.80 -15.08
N MET A 525 -0.82 -14.02 -15.59
CA MET A 525 0.05 -15.06 -15.02
C MET A 525 0.79 -15.83 -16.11
N PRO A 526 2.09 -16.15 -15.91
CA PRO A 526 2.79 -17.09 -16.77
C PRO A 526 2.19 -18.50 -16.63
N SER A 527 2.53 -19.41 -17.55
CA SER A 527 2.17 -20.82 -17.36
C SER A 527 2.90 -21.41 -16.14
N TYR A 528 2.13 -21.97 -15.20
CA TYR A 528 2.61 -22.61 -13.97
C TYR A 528 1.97 -23.99 -13.76
N ASP A 529 2.59 -24.78 -12.90
CA ASP A 529 2.08 -26.08 -12.44
C ASP A 529 1.11 -25.86 -11.26
N PRO A 530 -0.16 -26.26 -11.35
CA PRO A 530 -1.11 -26.13 -10.24
C PRO A 530 -0.68 -26.85 -8.96
N GLU A 531 0.12 -27.91 -9.05
CA GLU A 531 0.65 -28.63 -7.88
C GLU A 531 1.84 -27.89 -7.23
N ASN A 532 2.46 -26.95 -7.93
CA ASN A 532 3.55 -26.13 -7.41
C ASN A 532 3.43 -24.69 -7.95
N PRO A 533 2.46 -23.92 -7.42
CA PRO A 533 2.23 -22.54 -7.85
C PRO A 533 3.40 -21.64 -7.44
N PRO A 534 3.64 -20.54 -8.19
CA PRO A 534 4.74 -19.64 -7.88
C PRO A 534 4.47 -18.81 -6.63
N LEU A 535 5.54 -18.36 -5.98
CA LEU A 535 5.45 -17.36 -4.92
C LEU A 535 4.98 -16.00 -5.46
N LEU A 536 4.18 -15.30 -4.67
CA LEU A 536 3.66 -13.97 -5.02
C LEU A 536 4.34 -12.89 -4.18
N GLY A 537 4.60 -11.76 -4.83
CA GLY A 537 5.12 -10.55 -4.20
C GLY A 537 4.11 -9.41 -4.27
N PHE A 538 3.86 -8.76 -3.14
CA PHE A 538 3.06 -7.54 -3.04
C PHE A 538 3.99 -6.37 -2.74
N PHE A 539 4.06 -5.43 -3.67
CA PHE A 539 5.01 -4.34 -3.65
C PHE A 539 4.33 -3.04 -3.22
N MET A 540 5.15 -2.04 -2.87
CA MET A 540 4.67 -0.68 -2.55
C MET A 540 3.87 -0.57 -1.24
N ILE A 541 3.97 -1.58 -0.37
CA ILE A 541 3.19 -1.70 0.87
C ILE A 541 3.84 -1.03 2.09
N GLY A 542 5.00 -0.39 1.93
CA GLY A 542 5.76 0.14 3.08
C GLY A 542 5.15 1.40 3.75
N ALA A 543 4.07 1.95 3.18
CA ALA A 543 3.37 3.11 3.72
C ALA A 543 1.96 2.71 4.19
N TYR A 544 1.62 3.05 5.43
CA TYR A 544 0.33 2.84 6.11
C TYR A 544 -0.06 1.39 6.42
N GLN A 545 0.40 0.41 5.65
CA GLN A 545 -0.15 -0.96 5.74
C GLN A 545 0.16 -1.64 7.07
N GLU A 546 1.44 -1.68 7.48
CA GLU A 546 1.87 -2.36 8.71
C GLU A 546 1.18 -1.86 9.98
N ILE A 547 0.77 -0.59 10.05
CA ILE A 547 0.15 -0.02 11.25
C ILE A 547 -1.38 -0.06 11.23
N LEU A 548 -2.00 -0.07 10.04
CA LEU A 548 -3.45 -0.07 9.88
C LEU A 548 -4.04 -1.48 9.83
N GLY A 549 -3.18 -2.50 9.75
CA GLY A 549 -3.57 -3.89 9.76
C GLY A 549 -4.47 -4.24 10.94
N ASN A 550 -5.43 -5.11 10.71
CA ASN A 550 -6.31 -5.63 11.75
C ASN A 550 -6.29 -7.16 11.80
N MET A 551 -6.63 -7.69 12.97
CA MET A 551 -6.58 -9.13 13.27
C MET A 551 -7.88 -9.85 12.87
N HIS A 552 -8.38 -9.60 11.65
CA HIS A 552 -9.56 -10.32 11.13
C HIS A 552 -9.29 -11.82 11.14
N ASN A 553 -10.27 -12.61 11.57
CA ASN A 553 -10.14 -14.05 11.85
C ASN A 553 -8.98 -14.45 12.78
N LEU A 554 -8.45 -13.52 13.60
CA LEU A 554 -7.28 -13.75 14.45
C LEU A 554 -6.00 -14.08 13.66
N PHE A 555 -5.88 -13.62 12.42
CA PHE A 555 -4.58 -13.59 11.74
C PHE A 555 -3.79 -12.37 12.22
N GLY A 556 -2.62 -12.62 12.82
CA GLY A 556 -1.81 -11.58 13.44
C GLY A 556 -0.74 -10.99 12.53
N ASP A 557 0.17 -10.21 13.12
CA ASP A 557 1.28 -9.58 12.42
C ASP A 557 2.16 -10.62 11.71
N THR A 558 2.62 -10.26 10.51
CA THR A 558 3.47 -11.14 9.71
C THR A 558 4.92 -11.09 10.19
N ALA A 559 5.69 -12.15 9.96
CA ALA A 559 7.14 -12.09 10.19
C ALA A 559 7.77 -11.00 9.30
N ALA A 560 8.77 -10.28 9.81
CA ALA A 560 9.45 -9.23 9.06
C ALA A 560 10.97 -9.34 9.15
N LEU A 561 11.65 -9.15 8.02
CA LEU A 561 13.11 -9.19 7.90
C LEU A 561 13.65 -7.92 7.27
N ASP A 562 14.68 -7.35 7.90
CA ASP A 562 15.48 -6.28 7.33
C ASP A 562 16.63 -6.85 6.50
N VAL A 563 16.62 -6.58 5.20
CA VAL A 563 17.58 -7.07 4.22
C VAL A 563 18.53 -5.95 3.79
N TYR A 564 19.83 -6.22 3.93
CA TYR A 564 20.92 -5.34 3.54
C TYR A 564 21.78 -6.01 2.48
N VAL A 565 22.06 -5.27 1.40
CA VAL A 565 22.91 -5.70 0.29
C VAL A 565 24.18 -4.85 0.29
N GLY A 566 25.33 -5.51 0.45
CA GLY A 566 26.64 -4.87 0.39
C GLY A 566 27.12 -4.60 -1.03
N GLU A 567 28.21 -3.84 -1.15
CA GLU A 567 28.76 -3.40 -2.45
C GLU A 567 29.19 -4.56 -3.38
N THR A 568 29.60 -5.68 -2.79
CA THR A 568 30.02 -6.90 -3.50
C THR A 568 28.87 -7.89 -3.74
N GLY A 569 27.62 -7.51 -3.44
CA GLY A 569 26.45 -8.39 -3.53
C GLY A 569 26.26 -9.30 -2.31
N GLN A 570 27.05 -9.13 -1.25
CA GLN A 570 26.86 -9.88 0.00
C GLN A 570 25.51 -9.52 0.64
N ILE A 571 24.74 -10.54 1.01
CA ILE A 571 23.42 -10.38 1.63
C ILE A 571 23.56 -10.58 3.14
N ARG A 572 23.08 -9.60 3.90
CA ARG A 572 22.88 -9.72 5.35
C ARG A 572 21.42 -9.41 5.64
N TYR A 573 20.73 -10.33 6.29
CA TYR A 573 19.36 -10.09 6.75
C TYR A 573 19.29 -10.24 8.28
N LEU A 574 18.40 -9.46 8.90
CA LEU A 574 18.12 -9.45 10.33
C LEU A 574 16.62 -9.64 10.51
N GLU A 575 16.23 -10.56 11.38
CA GLU A 575 14.82 -10.69 11.78
C GLU A 575 14.46 -9.45 12.61
N SER A 576 13.50 -8.67 12.11
CA SER A 576 12.99 -7.49 12.83
C SER A 576 11.80 -7.86 13.70
N GLU A 577 10.92 -8.73 13.20
CA GLU A 577 9.70 -9.19 13.89
C GLU A 577 9.47 -10.67 13.57
N ALA A 578 9.12 -11.47 14.58
CA ALA A 578 8.90 -12.91 14.44
C ALA A 578 7.52 -13.27 13.83
N GLY A 579 6.59 -12.31 13.84
CA GLY A 579 5.17 -12.54 13.56
C GLY A 579 4.42 -13.10 14.78
N ASP A 580 3.11 -12.92 14.78
CA ASP A 580 2.25 -13.35 15.90
C ASP A 580 1.93 -14.84 15.85
N THR A 581 1.89 -15.45 17.04
CA THR A 581 1.40 -16.81 17.23
C THR A 581 -0.08 -16.84 17.58
N VAL A 582 -0.71 -18.02 17.47
CA VAL A 582 -2.12 -18.20 17.92
C VAL A 582 -2.27 -17.80 19.39
N ALA A 583 -1.27 -18.10 20.23
CA ALA A 583 -1.22 -17.70 21.63
C ALA A 583 -1.25 -16.17 21.82
N ASP A 584 -0.57 -15.40 20.97
CA ASP A 584 -0.57 -13.92 21.03
C ASP A 584 -1.95 -13.36 20.68
N MET A 585 -2.60 -13.92 19.66
CA MET A 585 -3.96 -13.53 19.25
C MET A 585 -5.01 -13.88 20.30
N LEU A 586 -4.87 -15.04 20.96
CA LEU A 586 -5.74 -15.40 22.07
C LEU A 586 -5.54 -14.48 23.27
N GLN A 587 -4.30 -14.08 23.58
CA GLN A 587 -4.03 -13.09 24.62
C GLN A 587 -4.65 -11.73 24.28
N TYR A 588 -4.60 -11.31 23.02
CA TYR A 588 -5.23 -10.07 22.55
C TYR A 588 -6.74 -10.03 22.86
N VAL A 589 -7.44 -11.16 22.66
CA VAL A 589 -8.86 -11.32 23.02
C VAL A 589 -9.09 -11.75 24.48
N LYS A 590 -8.07 -11.61 25.33
CA LYS A 590 -8.11 -11.86 26.79
C LYS A 590 -8.33 -13.33 27.19
N LEU A 591 -7.87 -14.26 26.35
CA LEU A 591 -7.78 -15.68 26.66
C LEU A 591 -6.33 -16.03 27.01
N ASP A 592 -6.12 -16.66 28.17
CA ASP A 592 -4.78 -17.11 28.59
C ASP A 592 -4.45 -18.47 27.96
N PRO A 593 -3.45 -18.56 27.05
CA PRO A 593 -3.06 -19.80 26.39
C PRO A 593 -2.69 -20.92 27.37
N LYS A 594 -2.11 -20.58 28.53
CA LYS A 594 -1.71 -21.57 29.54
C LYS A 594 -2.92 -22.25 30.16
N ILE A 595 -3.96 -21.47 30.46
CA ILE A 595 -5.22 -21.99 31.01
C ILE A 595 -5.94 -22.83 29.94
N LEU A 596 -5.90 -22.43 28.66
CA LEU A 596 -6.48 -23.21 27.58
C LEU A 596 -5.79 -24.57 27.41
N LEU A 597 -4.46 -24.59 27.43
CA LEU A 597 -3.68 -25.82 27.34
C LEU A 597 -3.96 -26.78 28.52
N GLU A 598 -4.05 -26.26 29.74
CA GLU A 598 -4.45 -27.06 30.92
C GLU A 598 -5.85 -27.68 30.75
N ARG A 599 -6.82 -26.88 30.29
CA ARG A 599 -8.18 -27.37 30.03
C ARG A 599 -8.25 -28.41 28.92
N PHE A 600 -7.43 -28.29 27.88
CA PHE A 600 -7.35 -29.28 26.82
C PHE A 600 -6.74 -30.59 27.35
N ARG A 601 -5.65 -30.50 28.12
CA ARG A 601 -5.04 -31.67 28.78
C ARG A 601 -6.01 -32.41 29.69
N ASP A 602 -6.89 -31.70 30.41
CA ASP A 602 -7.90 -32.35 31.25
C ASP A 602 -9.01 -33.03 30.43
N GLN A 603 -9.38 -32.48 29.27
CA GLN A 603 -10.32 -33.14 28.35
C GLN A 603 -9.73 -34.43 27.76
N VAL A 604 -8.48 -34.38 27.33
CA VAL A 604 -7.77 -35.53 26.75
C VAL A 604 -7.64 -36.67 27.77
N LYS A 605 -7.34 -36.37 29.05
CA LYS A 605 -7.26 -37.39 30.11
C LYS A 605 -8.57 -38.12 30.42
N VAL A 606 -9.71 -37.47 30.19
CA VAL A 606 -11.05 -38.02 30.45
C VAL A 606 -11.62 -38.70 29.19
N SER A 607 -10.92 -38.62 28.05
CA SER A 607 -11.32 -39.27 26.82
C SER A 607 -11.08 -40.79 26.86
N ASP A 608 -11.75 -41.52 25.96
CA ASP A 608 -11.58 -42.97 25.78
C ASP A 608 -10.36 -43.33 24.89
N LEU A 609 -9.49 -42.35 24.57
CA LEU A 609 -8.30 -42.52 23.74
C LEU A 609 -7.19 -43.28 24.50
N ASP A 610 -6.31 -43.96 23.76
CA ASP A 610 -5.16 -44.61 24.38
C ASP A 610 -4.07 -43.60 24.80
N GLU A 611 -3.12 -44.02 25.66
CA GLU A 611 -2.08 -43.11 26.17
C GLU A 611 -1.20 -42.51 25.06
N THR A 612 -1.04 -43.21 23.93
CA THR A 612 -0.22 -42.74 22.81
C THR A 612 -0.95 -41.64 22.03
N GLU A 613 -2.24 -41.85 21.74
CA GLU A 613 -3.10 -40.86 21.10
C GLU A 613 -3.31 -39.62 21.98
N GLN A 614 -3.47 -39.81 23.29
CA GLN A 614 -3.59 -38.70 24.25
C GLN A 614 -2.34 -37.81 24.24
N GLN A 615 -1.14 -38.41 24.21
CA GLN A 615 0.10 -37.66 24.12
C GLN A 615 0.21 -36.93 22.78
N ALA A 616 -0.05 -37.61 21.66
CA ALA A 616 0.01 -37.03 20.33
C ALA A 616 -0.92 -35.80 20.19
N PHE A 617 -2.16 -35.91 20.65
CA PHE A 617 -3.14 -34.80 20.58
C PHE A 617 -2.71 -33.60 21.42
N THR A 618 -2.11 -33.84 22.59
CA THR A 618 -1.62 -32.76 23.45
C THR A 618 -0.44 -32.04 22.80
N GLU A 619 0.49 -32.78 22.19
CA GLU A 619 1.64 -32.22 21.49
C GLU A 619 1.21 -31.42 20.25
N GLU A 620 0.27 -31.94 19.46
CA GLU A 620 -0.28 -31.26 18.28
C GLU A 620 -1.02 -29.97 18.67
N PHE A 621 -1.86 -30.01 19.71
CA PHE A 621 -2.56 -28.82 20.20
C PHE A 621 -1.58 -27.76 20.74
N GLU A 622 -0.55 -28.17 21.47
CA GLU A 622 0.48 -27.25 21.98
C GLU A 622 1.29 -26.63 20.83
N SER A 623 1.63 -27.43 19.81
CA SER A 623 2.30 -26.95 18.59
C SER A 623 1.45 -25.95 17.83
N GLY A 624 0.14 -26.21 17.65
CA GLY A 624 -0.78 -25.28 16.99
C GLY A 624 -1.01 -24.00 17.81
N LEU A 625 -1.09 -24.11 19.14
CA LEU A 625 -1.30 -22.97 20.03
C LEU A 625 -0.13 -21.97 20.03
N TYR A 626 1.10 -22.47 19.98
CA TYR A 626 2.31 -21.63 19.89
C TYR A 626 2.86 -21.51 18.47
N GLY A 627 2.12 -22.05 17.50
CA GLY A 627 2.44 -21.97 16.09
C GLY A 627 2.11 -20.60 15.51
N TYR A 628 2.63 -20.37 14.31
CA TYR A 628 2.35 -19.17 13.54
C TYR A 628 0.85 -19.09 13.21
N THR A 629 0.30 -17.87 13.11
CA THR A 629 -1.15 -17.69 12.85
C THR A 629 -1.58 -18.10 11.45
N TYR A 630 -0.65 -18.17 10.49
CA TYR A 630 -0.91 -18.50 9.10
C TYR A 630 -0.72 -19.98 8.79
N LEU A 631 -1.19 -20.41 7.62
CA LEU A 631 -1.26 -21.82 7.26
C LEU A 631 0.11 -22.37 6.83
N GLU A 632 0.29 -23.69 6.98
CA GLU A 632 1.44 -24.42 6.44
C GLU A 632 1.12 -24.91 5.02
N ASP A 633 2.14 -25.05 4.15
CA ASP A 633 1.96 -25.71 2.85
C ASP A 633 1.64 -27.20 3.08
N GLU A 634 0.53 -27.68 2.51
CA GLU A 634 0.10 -29.10 2.57
C GLU A 634 0.83 -30.01 1.57
#